data_AF-A0A520BDV3-F1
#
_entry.id   AF-A0A520BDV3-F1
#
_cell.length_a   1.000
_cell.length_b   1.000
_cell.length_c   1.000
_cell.angle_alpha   90.00
_cell.angle_beta   90.00
_cell.angle_gamma   90.00
#
_symmetry.space_group_name_H-M   'P 1'
#
loop_
_entity.id
_entity.type
_entity.pdbx_description
1 polymer ?
#
loop_
_entity_poly.entity_id
_entity_poly.type
_entity_poly.pdbx_seq_one_letter_code
_entity_poly.pdbx_strand_id
1 'polypeptide(L)' 'SKPCAACGRPMSWRRRWAANWAEVRYCSDACRRRPARSVKAAAGD' A
#
# COMPACT_ATOMS: atom_id res chain seq x y z
N SER A 1 -7.27 -7.51 -4.53
CA SER A 1 -6.64 -6.28 -3.99
C SER A 1 -5.91 -6.60 -2.71
N LYS A 2 -4.64 -6.22 -2.56
CA LYS A 2 -3.86 -6.49 -1.33
C LYS A 2 -3.89 -5.23 -0.45
N PRO A 3 -4.21 -5.29 0.85
CA PRO A 3 -4.19 -4.11 1.69
C PRO A 3 -2.75 -3.62 1.88
N CYS A 4 -2.53 -2.31 1.76
CA CYS A 4 -1.25 -1.69 2.07
C CYS A 4 -0.97 -1.77 3.58
N ALA A 5 0.20 -2.25 3.98
CA ALA A 5 0.55 -2.39 5.40
C ALA A 5 0.69 -1.04 6.15
N ALA A 6 0.88 0.08 5.43
CA ALA A 6 1.00 1.40 6.02
C ALA A 6 -0.33 2.17 6.10
N CYS A 7 -1.15 2.12 5.05
CA CYS A 7 -2.37 2.93 4.95
C CYS A 7 -3.67 2.13 4.86
N GLY A 8 -3.60 0.80 4.78
CA GLY A 8 -4.76 -0.08 4.67
C GLY A 8 -5.52 -0.01 3.33
N ARG A 9 -5.16 0.91 2.42
CA ARG A 9 -5.87 1.06 1.13
C ARG A 9 -5.71 -0.20 0.26
N PRO A 10 -6.77 -0.59 -0.48
CA PRO A 10 -6.69 -1.68 -1.43
C PRO A 10 -5.71 -1.32 -2.54
N MET A 11 -4.60 -2.04 -2.61
CA MET A 11 -3.64 -1.89 -3.68
C MET A 11 -4.14 -2.63 -4.93
N SER A 12 -4.25 -1.88 -6.03
CA SER A 12 -4.50 -2.44 -7.36
C SER A 12 -3.25 -3.10 -7.93
N TRP A 13 -3.43 -4.22 -8.63
CA TRP A 13 -2.36 -4.89 -9.35
C TRP A 13 -1.72 -3.96 -10.38
N ARG A 14 -0.39 -3.98 -10.49
CA ARG A 14 0.37 -3.28 -11.55
C ARG A 14 1.32 -4.27 -12.20
N ARG A 15 1.45 -4.21 -13.54
CA ARG A 15 2.37 -5.11 -14.30
C ARG A 15 3.82 -5.04 -13.80
N ARG A 16 4.28 -3.85 -13.39
CA ARG A 16 5.63 -3.66 -12.80
C ARG A 16 5.86 -4.47 -11.52
N TRP A 17 4.80 -4.96 -10.88
CA TRP A 17 4.86 -5.73 -9.66
C TRP A 17 4.70 -7.24 -9.88
N ALA A 18 4.50 -7.70 -11.12
CA ALA A 18 4.24 -9.12 -11.38
C ALA A 18 5.35 -10.04 -10.83
N ALA A 19 6.61 -9.63 -10.92
CA ALA A 19 7.74 -10.43 -10.44
C ALA A 19 7.92 -10.43 -8.92
N ASN A 20 7.48 -9.39 -8.22
CA ASN A 20 7.72 -9.18 -6.78
C ASN A 20 6.44 -8.91 -5.98
N TRP A 21 5.28 -9.27 -6.53
CA TRP A 21 3.98 -8.99 -5.92
C TRP A 21 3.83 -9.56 -4.50
N ALA A 22 4.44 -10.73 -4.26
CA ALA A 22 4.49 -11.35 -2.94
C ALA A 22 5.18 -10.45 -1.90
N GLU A 23 6.30 -9.82 -2.29
CA GLU A 23 7.11 -8.94 -1.44
C GLU A 23 6.55 -7.52 -1.31
N VAL A 24 5.76 -7.06 -2.28
CA VAL A 24 5.15 -5.73 -2.26
C VAL A 24 4.12 -5.64 -1.12
N ARG A 25 4.43 -4.83 -0.09
CA ARG A 25 3.58 -4.57 1.08
C ARG A 25 2.97 -3.17 1.11
N TYR A 26 3.45 -2.24 0.26
CA TYR A 26 3.12 -0.82 0.32
C TYR A 26 2.71 -0.25 -1.04
N CYS A 27 1.61 0.53 -1.09
CA CYS A 27 1.04 1.07 -2.34
C CYS A 27 1.95 2.06 -3.08
N SER A 28 2.84 2.72 -2.35
CA SER A 28 3.71 3.78 -2.85
C SER A 28 5.01 3.82 -2.03
N ASP A 29 6.07 4.39 -2.60
CA ASP A 29 7.33 4.59 -1.87
C ASP A 29 7.15 5.49 -0.63
N ALA A 30 6.20 6.45 -0.69
CA ALA A 30 5.80 7.25 0.47
C ALA A 30 5.25 6.39 1.63
N CYS A 31 4.50 5.32 1.33
CA CYS A 31 4.02 4.37 2.34
C CYS A 31 5.12 3.45 2.85
N ARG A 32 6.15 3.18 2.03
CA ARG A 32 7.34 2.42 2.45
C ARG A 32 8.21 3.24 3.41
N ARG A 33 8.36 4.54 3.17
CA ARG A 33 9.17 5.46 3.99
C ARG A 33 8.44 5.95 5.24
N ARG A 34 7.11 5.87 5.29
CA ARG A 34 6.37 6.24 6.49
C ARG A 34 6.41 5.08 7.50
N PRO A 35 7.01 5.26 8.69
CA PRO A 35 6.75 4.36 9.79
C PRO A 35 5.25 4.40 10.08
N ALA A 36 4.66 3.25 10.42
CA ALA A 36 3.24 3.07 10.67
C ALA A 36 2.74 4.08 11.72
N ARG A 37 2.39 5.29 11.29
CA ARG A 37 1.65 6.22 12.13
C ARG A 37 0.23 5.70 12.12
N SER A 38 -0.17 5.23 13.31
CA SER A 38 -1.46 4.68 13.63
C SER A 38 -2.58 5.31 12.81
N VAL A 39 -3.32 4.41 12.19
CA VAL A 39 -4.60 4.58 11.51
C VAL A 39 -5.33 5.85 11.94
N LYS A 40 -5.67 6.73 11.00
CA LYS A 40 -6.98 7.39 10.85
C LYS A 40 -7.04 8.26 9.58
N ALA A 41 -8.02 7.92 8.74
CA ALA A 41 -8.86 8.78 7.92
C ALA A 41 -8.24 9.83 6.97
N ALA A 42 -8.50 9.66 5.67
CA ALA A 42 -9.10 10.73 4.86
C ALA A 42 -9.63 10.18 3.52
N ALA A 43 -10.94 10.38 3.32
CA ALA A 43 -11.74 10.51 2.10
C ALA A 43 -11.72 9.33 1.09
N GLY A 44 -12.87 8.77 0.71
CA GLY A 44 -14.11 9.48 0.34
C GLY A 44 -14.13 9.55 -1.20
N ASP A 45 -15.15 8.94 -1.79
CA ASP A 45 -15.34 8.47 -3.18
C ASP A 45 -14.69 7.11 -3.51
#